data_AF-A0A9E5K8Z6-F1
#
_entry.id   AF-A0A9E5K8Z6-F1
#
_cell.length_a   1.000
_cell.length_b   1.000
_cell.length_c   1.000
_cell.angle_alpha   90.00
_cell.angle_beta   90.00
_cell.angle_gamma   90.00
#
_symmetry.space_group_name_H-M   'P 1'
#
loop_
_entity.id
_entity.type
_entity.pdbx_description
1 polymer ?
#
loop_
_entity_poly.entity_id
_entity_poly.type
_entity_poly.pdbx_seq_one_letter_code
_entity_poly.pdbx_strand_id
1 'polypeptide(L)'
;MFSVKALWDKLFQGEGTESPKTERVTQEIKGSIYSLVALFEFIALTSYLPLDSFNLFSARFDHINNLGGLVGALFSELFLGTLGFVGYSVVLMTIAIAVCAFRGISTRTISTQLAGGVFATF
;
A
#
# COMPACT_ATOMS: atom_id res chain seq x y z
N MET A 1 42.42 12.01 4.07
CA MET A 1 41.18 11.25 4.39
C MET A 1 40.05 11.70 3.45
N PHE A 2 40.26 11.54 2.13
CA PHE A 2 39.30 11.95 1.12
C PHE A 2 38.29 10.84 0.84
N SER A 3 37.11 11.02 1.44
CA SER A 3 35.81 10.89 0.78
C SER A 3 35.29 9.53 0.32
N VAL A 4 35.22 8.58 1.27
CA VAL A 4 34.23 7.50 1.19
C VAL A 4 32.80 8.07 1.12
N LYS A 5 32.53 9.20 1.79
CA LYS A 5 31.24 9.91 1.71
C LYS A 5 30.93 10.41 0.30
N ALA A 6 31.86 11.04 -0.43
CA ALA A 6 31.56 11.47 -1.81
C ALA A 6 31.40 10.29 -2.78
N LEU A 7 31.97 9.13 -2.48
CA LEU A 7 31.80 7.92 -3.28
C LEU A 7 30.42 7.28 -3.00
N TRP A 8 29.96 7.33 -1.76
CA TRP A 8 28.57 7.00 -1.39
C TRP A 8 27.58 7.99 -2.01
N ASP A 9 27.83 9.29 -1.91
CA ASP A 9 26.94 10.30 -2.52
C ASP A 9 26.90 10.13 -4.04
N LYS A 10 28.01 9.81 -4.72
CA LYS A 10 27.99 9.50 -6.16
C LYS A 10 27.27 8.20 -6.52
N LEU A 11 27.35 7.17 -5.69
CA LEU A 11 26.62 5.91 -5.91
C LEU A 11 25.11 6.08 -5.68
N PHE A 12 24.70 6.98 -4.78
CA PHE A 12 23.29 7.31 -4.52
C PHE A 12 22.77 8.52 -5.32
N GLN A 13 23.65 9.31 -5.95
CA GLN A 13 23.33 10.39 -6.91
C GLN A 13 23.39 9.93 -8.38
N GLY A 14 23.61 8.65 -8.63
CA GLY A 14 23.46 8.09 -9.97
C GLY A 14 21.99 8.09 -10.38
N GLU A 15 21.52 9.22 -10.93
CA GLU A 15 20.45 9.37 -11.93
C GLU A 15 20.04 10.85 -12.05
N GLY A 16 20.88 11.64 -12.73
CA GLY A 16 20.64 13.06 -12.98
C GLY A 16 20.36 13.40 -14.45
N THR A 17 20.10 12.40 -15.29
CA THR A 17 19.64 12.56 -16.67
C THR A 17 18.69 11.41 -17.01
N GLU A 18 17.66 11.21 -16.20
CA GLU A 18 16.52 10.38 -16.62
C GLU A 18 15.94 11.03 -17.88
N SER A 19 16.00 10.30 -19.00
CA SER A 19 15.31 10.71 -20.22
C SER A 19 13.83 10.85 -19.90
N PRO A 20 13.08 11.82 -20.47
CA PRO A 20 11.63 11.95 -20.21
C PRO A 20 10.82 10.66 -20.49
N LYS A 21 11.42 9.69 -21.18
CA LYS A 21 10.86 8.34 -21.36
C LYS A 21 10.95 7.48 -20.10
N THR A 22 12.01 7.55 -19.29
CA THR A 22 12.18 6.69 -18.10
C THR A 22 11.26 7.14 -16.96
N GLU A 23 11.09 8.45 -16.77
CA GLU A 23 10.16 9.00 -15.77
C GLU A 23 8.73 8.50 -15.98
N ARG A 24 8.27 8.48 -17.24
CA ARG A 24 6.93 7.99 -17.60
C ARG A 24 6.77 6.50 -17.28
N VAL A 25 7.75 5.67 -17.65
CA VAL A 25 7.72 4.23 -17.36
C VAL A 25 7.72 4.00 -15.84
N THR A 26 8.52 4.75 -15.09
CA THR A 26 8.54 4.68 -13.62
C THR A 26 7.19 5.06 -13.01
N GLN A 27 6.50 6.08 -13.54
CA GLN A 27 5.15 6.45 -13.11
C GLN A 27 4.13 5.36 -13.40
N GLU A 28 4.18 4.76 -14.60
CA GLU A 28 3.30 3.67 -15.01
C GLU A 28 3.50 2.42 -14.13
N ILE A 29 4.75 2.08 -13.79
CA ILE A 29 5.08 0.98 -12.88
C ILE A 29 4.54 1.26 -11.48
N LYS A 30 4.81 2.46 -10.93
CA LYS A 30 4.33 2.84 -9.59
C LYS A 30 2.80 2.79 -9.52
N GLY A 31 2.11 3.39 -10.49
CA GLY A 31 0.64 3.36 -10.56
C GLY A 31 0.09 1.94 -10.64
N SER A 32 0.73 1.06 -11.42
CA SER A 32 0.34 -0.35 -11.54
C SER A 32 0.50 -1.11 -10.23
N ILE A 33 1.62 -0.90 -9.51
CA ILE A 33 1.85 -1.51 -8.19
C ILE A 33 0.76 -1.09 -7.21
N TYR A 34 0.48 0.21 -7.08
CA TYR A 34 -0.56 0.68 -6.17
C TYR A 34 -1.96 0.18 -6.57
N SER A 35 -2.23 0.05 -7.86
CA SER A 35 -3.51 -0.51 -8.34
C SER A 35 -3.67 -1.98 -7.95
N LEU A 36 -2.60 -2.78 -8.04
CA LEU A 36 -2.61 -4.17 -7.58
C LEU A 36 -2.79 -4.28 -6.07
N VAL A 37 -2.14 -3.41 -5.29
CA VAL A 37 -2.32 -3.36 -3.84
C VAL A 37 -3.76 -2.99 -3.49
N ALA A 38 -4.34 -1.97 -4.10
CA ALA A 38 -5.74 -1.59 -3.88
C ALA A 38 -6.71 -2.72 -4.22
N LEU A 39 -6.48 -3.42 -5.33
CA LEU A 39 -7.29 -4.57 -5.72
C LEU A 39 -7.17 -5.71 -4.69
N PHE A 40 -5.95 -5.99 -4.23
CA PHE A 40 -5.71 -6.99 -3.19
C PHE A 40 -6.43 -6.63 -1.89
N GLU A 41 -6.32 -5.38 -1.42
CA GLU A 41 -7.01 -4.89 -0.22
C GLU A 41 -8.54 -5.02 -0.36
N PHE A 42 -9.08 -4.64 -1.52
CA PHE A 42 -10.51 -4.76 -1.80
C PHE A 42 -10.99 -6.22 -1.74
N ILE A 43 -10.27 -7.14 -2.39
CA ILE A 43 -10.58 -8.57 -2.35
C ILE A 43 -10.46 -9.11 -0.93
N ALA A 44 -9.40 -8.75 -0.20
CA ALA A 44 -9.20 -9.18 1.18
C ALA A 44 -10.37 -8.74 2.08
N LEU A 45 -10.76 -7.45 2.01
CA LEU A 45 -11.83 -6.90 2.85
C LEU A 45 -13.20 -7.45 2.48
N THR A 46 -13.48 -7.61 1.19
CA THR A 46 -14.76 -8.17 0.73
C THR A 46 -14.89 -9.67 1.00
N SER A 47 -13.78 -10.39 1.07
CA SER A 47 -13.75 -11.83 1.41
C SER A 47 -13.84 -12.08 2.92
N TYR A 48 -13.85 -11.04 3.75
CA TYR A 48 -13.91 -11.16 5.19
C TYR A 48 -15.28 -11.66 5.65
N LEU A 49 -15.28 -12.78 6.37
CA LEU A 49 -16.44 -13.37 7.03
C LEU A 49 -16.27 -13.19 8.54
N PRO A 50 -17.10 -12.37 9.22
CA PRO A 50 -16.99 -12.13 10.66
C PRO A 50 -17.11 -13.40 11.51
N LEU A 51 -17.76 -14.44 10.96
CA LEU A 51 -17.90 -15.75 11.60
C LEU A 51 -16.57 -16.52 11.66
N ASP A 52 -15.58 -16.16 10.84
CA ASP A 52 -14.28 -16.83 10.74
C ASP A 52 -13.16 -16.11 11.52
N SER A 53 -13.42 -14.90 12.02
CA SER A 53 -12.44 -14.05 12.73
C SER A 53 -11.90 -14.68 14.03
N PHE A 54 -12.75 -15.45 14.72
CA PHE A 54 -12.34 -16.15 15.95
C PHE A 54 -11.29 -17.26 15.71
N ASN A 55 -11.06 -17.69 14.46
CA ASN A 55 -10.05 -18.71 14.15
C ASN A 55 -8.60 -18.17 14.18
N LEU A 56 -8.38 -16.85 14.04
CA LEU A 56 -7.04 -16.27 14.02
C LEU A 56 -6.40 -16.22 15.43
N PHE A 57 -7.18 -15.88 16.46
CA PHE A 57 -6.70 -15.91 17.86
C PHE A 57 -6.52 -17.33 18.40
N SER A 58 -7.21 -18.31 17.82
CA SER A 58 -7.07 -19.73 18.17
C SER A 58 -5.99 -20.46 17.36
N ALA A 59 -5.23 -19.73 16.51
CA ALA A 59 -4.12 -20.22 15.70
C ALA A 59 -4.47 -21.42 14.79
N ARG A 60 -5.75 -21.60 14.44
CA ARG A 60 -6.19 -22.64 13.50
C ARG A 60 -5.98 -22.18 12.06
N PHE A 61 -4.71 -22.13 11.66
CA PHE A 61 -4.31 -21.80 10.29
C PHE A 61 -4.29 -23.00 9.33
N ASP A 62 -4.72 -24.18 9.80
CA ASP A 62 -4.60 -25.46 9.08
C ASP A 62 -5.24 -25.47 7.67
N HIS A 63 -6.08 -24.49 7.34
CA HIS A 63 -6.79 -24.41 6.06
C HIS A 63 -6.22 -23.36 5.08
N ILE A 64 -5.34 -22.45 5.51
CA ILE A 64 -4.79 -21.38 4.65
C ILE A 64 -3.34 -21.69 4.29
N ASN A 65 -3.14 -22.32 3.13
CA ASN A 65 -1.80 -22.70 2.65
C ASN A 65 -1.12 -21.64 1.75
N ASN A 66 -1.78 -20.50 1.49
CA ASN A 66 -1.23 -19.43 0.65
C ASN A 66 -0.92 -18.17 1.49
N LEU A 67 0.31 -17.67 1.39
CA LEU A 67 0.78 -16.45 2.03
C LEU A 67 -0.13 -15.24 1.74
N GLY A 68 -0.63 -15.12 0.50
CA GLY A 68 -1.53 -14.02 0.12
C GLY A 68 -2.87 -14.08 0.87
N GLY A 69 -3.41 -15.28 1.07
CA GLY A 69 -4.63 -15.48 1.86
C GLY A 69 -4.41 -15.16 3.33
N LEU A 70 -3.26 -15.55 3.89
CA LEU A 70 -2.89 -15.23 5.27
C LEU A 70 -2.76 -13.72 5.50
N VAL A 71 -2.03 -13.02 4.62
CA VAL A 71 -1.87 -11.56 4.70
C VAL A 71 -3.22 -10.87 4.54
N GLY A 72 -4.05 -11.32 3.60
CA GLY A 72 -5.40 -10.77 3.40
C GLY A 72 -6.29 -10.96 4.62
N ALA A 73 -6.28 -12.14 5.24
CA ALA A 73 -7.04 -12.41 6.45
C ALA A 73 -6.62 -11.51 7.62
N LEU A 74 -5.30 -11.39 7.88
CA LEU A 74 -4.77 -10.51 8.92
C LEU A 74 -5.09 -9.03 8.65
N PHE A 75 -4.98 -8.60 7.40
CA PHE A 75 -5.32 -7.24 6.99
C PHE A 75 -6.80 -6.95 7.25
N SER A 76 -7.70 -7.83 6.81
CA SER A 76 -9.13 -7.65 7.01
C SER A 76 -9.55 -7.71 8.47
N GLU A 77 -8.97 -8.62 9.27
CA GLU A 77 -9.15 -8.68 10.72
C GLU A 77 -8.77 -7.34 11.37
N LEU A 78 -7.61 -6.79 11.00
CA LEU A 78 -7.15 -5.51 11.55
C LEU A 78 -8.11 -4.38 11.17
N PHE A 79 -8.48 -4.23 9.90
CA PHE A 79 -9.26 -3.08 9.44
C PHE A 79 -10.78 -3.24 9.70
N LEU A 80 -11.39 -4.35 9.35
CA LEU A 80 -12.83 -4.56 9.57
C LEU A 80 -13.12 -4.96 11.02
N GLY A 81 -12.25 -5.72 11.66
CA GLY A 81 -12.42 -6.11 13.07
C GLY A 81 -12.29 -4.92 14.03
N THR A 82 -11.42 -3.94 13.74
CA THR A 82 -11.25 -2.76 14.62
C THR A 82 -12.05 -1.54 14.18
N LEU A 83 -12.13 -1.25 12.87
CA LEU A 83 -12.77 -0.03 12.33
C LEU A 83 -14.12 -0.29 11.66
N GLY A 84 -14.52 -1.55 11.47
CA GLY A 84 -15.76 -1.91 10.80
C GLY A 84 -15.81 -1.38 9.36
N PHE A 85 -16.96 -0.86 8.95
CA PHE A 85 -17.18 -0.36 7.58
C PHE A 85 -16.19 0.74 7.17
N VAL A 86 -15.69 1.54 8.13
CA VAL A 86 -14.73 2.60 7.81
C VAL A 86 -13.36 2.03 7.43
N GLY A 87 -13.08 0.76 7.72
CA GLY A 87 -11.90 0.05 7.23
C GLY A 87 -11.76 0.07 5.72
N TYR A 88 -12.86 0.19 4.95
CA TYR A 88 -12.81 0.36 3.49
C TYR A 88 -12.19 1.69 3.03
N SER A 89 -12.03 2.67 3.93
CA SER A 89 -11.34 3.92 3.61
C SER A 89 -9.88 3.70 3.18
N VAL A 90 -9.22 2.63 3.68
CA VAL A 90 -7.85 2.28 3.26
C VAL A 90 -7.77 1.98 1.77
N VAL A 91 -8.75 1.23 1.22
CA VAL A 91 -8.82 0.91 -0.20
C VAL A 91 -8.96 2.19 -1.02
N LEU A 92 -9.84 3.10 -0.58
CA LEU A 92 -10.04 4.37 -1.26
C LEU A 92 -8.77 5.23 -1.24
N MET A 93 -8.03 5.22 -0.12
CA MET A 93 -6.74 5.90 -0.03
C MET A 93 -5.72 5.31 -1.00
N THR A 94 -5.61 3.99 -1.08
CA THR A 94 -4.68 3.31 -1.99
C THR A 94 -5.04 3.56 -3.46
N ILE A 95 -6.33 3.57 -3.80
CA ILE A 95 -6.82 3.96 -5.15
C ILE A 95 -6.42 5.40 -5.46
N ALA A 96 -6.63 6.34 -4.54
CA ALA A 96 -6.27 7.74 -4.74
C ALA A 96 -4.75 7.89 -4.97
N ILE A 97 -3.92 7.16 -4.21
CA ILE A 97 -2.47 7.11 -4.40
C ILE A 97 -2.11 6.54 -5.77
N ALA A 98 -2.78 5.47 -6.22
CA ALA A 98 -2.55 4.87 -7.54
C ALA A 98 -2.84 5.87 -8.67
N VAL A 99 -3.97 6.56 -8.61
CA VAL A 99 -4.34 7.62 -9.58
C VAL A 99 -3.30 8.73 -9.58
N CYS A 100 -2.83 9.16 -8.40
CA CYS A 100 -1.82 10.20 -8.29
C CYS A 100 -0.45 9.76 -8.83
N ALA A 101 -0.08 8.49 -8.63
CA ALA A 101 1.14 7.91 -9.18
C ALA A 101 1.12 7.89 -10.72
N PHE A 102 0.00 7.54 -11.34
CA PHE A 102 -0.16 7.64 -12.80
C PHE A 102 -0.12 9.09 -13.31
N ARG A 103 -0.52 10.05 -12.48
CA ARG A 103 -0.48 11.49 -12.82
C ARG A 103 0.87 12.14 -12.54
N GLY A 104 1.85 11.40 -11.99
CA GLY A 104 3.15 11.94 -11.61
C GLY A 104 3.11 12.93 -10.43
N ILE A 105 2.04 12.94 -9.64
CA ILE A 105 1.92 13.82 -8.46
C ILE A 105 2.69 13.18 -7.30
N SER A 106 3.36 13.99 -6.48
CA SER A 106 4.08 13.53 -5.28
C SER A 106 3.13 12.78 -4.32
N THR A 107 3.29 11.46 -4.24
CA THR A 107 2.43 10.57 -3.44
C THR A 107 2.54 10.83 -1.93
N ARG A 108 3.66 11.38 -1.45
CA ARG A 108 3.89 11.68 -0.03
C ARG A 108 2.94 12.74 0.52
N THR A 109 2.66 13.78 -0.26
CA THR A 109 1.79 14.88 0.17
C THR A 109 0.33 14.43 0.25
N ILE A 110 -0.07 13.53 -0.65
CA ILE A 110 -1.43 13.01 -0.71
C ILE A 110 -1.68 11.99 0.40
N SER A 111 -0.71 11.12 0.71
CA SER A 111 -0.90 10.14 1.78
C SER A 111 -1.09 10.82 3.14
N THR A 112 -0.37 11.90 3.42
CA THR A 112 -0.53 12.66 4.67
C THR A 112 -1.86 13.41 4.74
N GLN A 113 -2.32 13.98 3.62
CA GLN A 113 -3.63 14.65 3.55
C GLN A 113 -4.79 13.67 3.72
N LEU A 114 -4.72 12.52 3.04
CA LEU A 114 -5.76 11.50 3.12
C LEU A 114 -5.79 10.84 4.51
N ALA A 115 -4.62 10.54 5.09
CA ALA A 115 -4.55 10.03 6.46
C ALA A 115 -5.16 11.04 7.44
N GLY A 116 -4.80 12.33 7.33
CA GLY A 116 -5.40 13.38 8.15
C GLY A 116 -6.91 13.50 8.00
N GLY A 117 -7.44 13.37 6.78
CA GLY A 117 -8.88 13.40 6.51
C GLY A 117 -9.65 12.23 7.12
N VAL A 118 -9.09 11.01 7.06
CA VAL A 118 -9.68 9.82 7.68
C VAL A 118 -9.66 9.93 9.20
N PHE A 119 -8.57 10.44 9.80
CA PHE A 119 -8.53 10.68 11.24
C PHE A 119 -9.48 11.78 11.71
N ALA A 120 -9.73 12.81 10.89
CA ALA A 120 -10.65 13.90 11.25
C ALA A 120 -12.14 13.51 11.15
N THR A 121 -12.46 12.38 10.51
CA THR A 121 -13.85 11.88 10.39
C THR A 121 -14.24 10.91 11.49
N PHE A 122 -13.30 10.50 12.34
CA PHE A 122 -13.49 9.70 13.54
C PHE A 122 -13.37 10.55 14.81
#